data_AF-A0A2K3V2C6-F1
#
_entry.id   AF-A0A2K3V2C6-F1
#
_cell.length_a   1.000
_cell.length_b   1.000
_cell.length_c   1.000
_cell.angle_alpha   90.00
_cell.angle_beta   90.00
_cell.angle_gamma   90.00
#
_symmetry.space_group_name_H-M   'P 1'
#
loop_
_entity.id
_entity.type
_entity.pdbx_description
1 polymer ?
#
loop_
_entity_poly.entity_id
_entity_poly.type
_entity_poly.pdbx_seq_one_letter_code
_entity_poly.pdbx_strand_id
1 'polypeptide(L)'
;MPEPVTGSSDPGKSTEPVAASAGSEPAQAAMTVPADETRQPPVASQPAPTAPDQPPAPTERPVAAPDPASPADVAPAGAPAAEAAPLPPPPASAGGTGFSNDLEEQVFAPSAPPQGPQVGDVLDGHHLNEDLGRGWFIASPLQAGPSREVYVRPEPLWAGLQPHRALPRFSRVGALHVLEPTGGEPLTLPLEPETALSHLKELAQLLFALEKQDYAAIDLDPDGVRATPGGLRLRFPPRVARLGEAPEAALREGFTPPEVLAGDPAGAASGVYLLGALLYRWLSGHDLPAEGQTTGGTSLAVLGGVPVAGVPQLLRDMLAPADQRLTPSALLTRLRALDTPELPAYRVAAATTVGLNPDRPVNEDSYGFVWRQIGAHGQSQLVLRACVSDGMGGMAAGEVASSAAVQAFLNSSQDTLPGMVWDANAAVLSAMAGRDGGCTISGVELRGAALYLGHVGDTRAYLSSGGEARQLSRDHSYVAAMVASGQMTPEEAQESPERNKVLRSLGSLRVPQEGYVQTLDDAPELGVGDRVLLVSDGVWGEIVPDRLLGLLLSEPDIQALADQLVKLALDAGAPDNATSLVIERVK
;
A
#
# COMPACT_ATOMS: atom_id res chain seq x y z
N MET A 1 39.96 -1.85 41.68
CA MET A 1 40.49 -3.05 42.36
C MET A 1 40.31 -2.86 43.86
N PRO A 2 39.88 -3.88 44.63
CA PRO A 2 39.91 -5.31 44.34
C PRO A 2 38.54 -6.02 44.32
N GLU A 3 38.48 -7.16 43.63
CA GLU A 3 37.50 -8.27 43.84
C GLU A 3 38.00 -9.17 45.01
N PRO A 4 37.56 -10.45 45.22
CA PRO A 4 36.38 -11.23 44.81
C PRO A 4 35.76 -12.02 46.01
N VAL A 5 34.85 -13.00 45.74
CA VAL A 5 34.64 -14.33 46.38
C VAL A 5 33.19 -14.78 46.08
N THR A 6 32.91 -15.48 44.98
CA THR A 6 32.83 -16.95 44.75
C THR A 6 31.74 -17.73 45.50
N GLY A 7 30.95 -18.52 44.75
CA GLY A 7 30.20 -19.71 45.24
C GLY A 7 28.80 -19.82 44.58
N SER A 8 28.65 -20.39 43.38
CA SER A 8 28.47 -21.82 43.06
C SER A 8 27.39 -22.54 43.88
N SER A 9 26.23 -22.82 43.26
CA SER A 9 25.70 -24.19 43.04
C SER A 9 24.20 -24.17 42.68
N ASP A 10 23.88 -24.59 41.46
CA ASP A 10 22.63 -25.30 41.11
C ASP A 10 22.95 -26.82 41.21
N PRO A 11 22.04 -27.78 41.47
CA PRO A 11 20.79 -27.96 40.72
C PRO A 11 19.56 -28.54 41.46
N GLY A 12 18.36 -28.11 41.02
CA GLY A 12 17.22 -28.99 40.68
C GLY A 12 16.40 -29.67 41.78
N LYS A 13 15.12 -29.29 41.88
CA LYS A 13 13.94 -30.15 41.59
C LYS A 13 12.60 -29.49 41.99
N SER A 14 11.70 -29.42 41.01
CA SER A 14 10.23 -29.65 41.08
C SER A 14 9.39 -29.03 42.22
N THR A 15 8.39 -28.21 41.86
CA THR A 15 6.97 -28.39 42.28
C THR A 15 6.06 -27.37 41.58
N GLU A 16 4.77 -27.73 41.54
CA GLU A 16 3.64 -27.33 40.68
C GLU A 16 3.27 -25.83 40.55
N PRO A 17 2.47 -25.48 39.52
CA PRO A 17 1.99 -24.12 39.28
C PRO A 17 0.79 -23.79 40.17
N VAL A 18 0.87 -22.66 40.89
CA VAL A 18 -0.27 -22.06 41.59
C VAL A 18 -0.97 -21.10 40.64
N ALA A 19 -2.23 -21.40 40.34
CA ALA A 19 -3.16 -20.54 39.62
C ALA A 19 -3.37 -19.22 40.37
N ALA A 20 -3.23 -18.10 39.66
CA ALA A 20 -3.66 -16.79 40.11
C ALA A 20 -4.70 -16.24 39.12
N SER A 21 -5.83 -15.84 39.72
CA SER A 21 -7.10 -15.44 39.14
C SER A 21 -7.00 -14.28 38.15
N ALA A 22 -7.65 -14.44 37.00
CA ALA A 22 -8.03 -13.37 36.10
C ALA A 22 -8.96 -12.38 36.83
N GLY A 23 -8.53 -11.13 36.96
CA GLY A 23 -9.38 -10.01 37.32
C GLY A 23 -10.20 -9.61 36.10
N SER A 24 -11.52 -9.61 36.26
CA SER A 24 -12.51 -9.15 35.30
C SER A 24 -12.41 -7.62 35.10
N GLU A 25 -12.14 -7.20 33.86
CA GLU A 25 -12.34 -5.81 33.43
C GLU A 25 -13.85 -5.48 33.33
N PRO A 26 -14.29 -4.26 33.68
CA PRO A 26 -15.67 -3.87 33.47
C PRO A 26 -15.93 -3.60 31.99
N ALA A 27 -16.98 -4.25 31.45
CA ALA A 27 -17.44 -4.08 30.09
C ALA A 27 -17.90 -2.63 29.84
N GLN A 28 -17.26 -1.94 28.89
CA GLN A 28 -17.79 -0.72 28.30
C GLN A 28 -18.93 -1.10 27.35
N ALA A 29 -20.05 -0.38 27.46
CA ALA A 29 -21.26 -0.65 26.69
C ALA A 29 -21.03 -0.40 25.19
N ALA A 30 -20.99 -1.48 24.42
CA ALA A 30 -21.07 -1.46 22.96
C ALA A 30 -22.54 -1.53 22.54
N MET A 31 -22.99 -0.60 21.70
CA MET A 31 -24.35 -0.59 21.16
C MET A 31 -24.33 -1.01 19.70
N THR A 32 -25.07 -2.08 19.38
CA THR A 32 -25.30 -2.61 18.03
C THR A 32 -26.75 -2.37 17.61
N VAL A 33 -26.98 -1.92 16.37
CA VAL A 33 -28.33 -1.72 15.82
C VAL A 33 -28.72 -2.92 14.94
N PRO A 34 -29.90 -3.54 15.13
CA PRO A 34 -30.37 -4.59 14.23
C PRO A 34 -30.85 -4.01 12.89
N ALA A 35 -30.50 -4.67 11.78
CA ALA A 35 -30.95 -4.33 10.44
C ALA A 35 -32.44 -4.70 10.27
N ASP A 36 -33.26 -3.76 9.77
CA ASP A 36 -34.63 -4.06 9.35
C ASP A 36 -34.94 -3.51 7.94
N GLU A 37 -35.78 -4.28 7.25
CA GLU A 37 -36.02 -4.30 5.82
C GLU A 37 -36.90 -3.15 5.30
N THR A 38 -36.56 -2.74 4.07
CA THR A 38 -37.30 -1.99 3.07
C THR A 38 -38.79 -1.69 3.31
N ARG A 39 -39.18 -0.41 3.19
CA ARG A 39 -40.44 0.07 2.58
C ARG A 39 -40.32 1.53 2.11
N GLN A 40 -40.25 1.74 0.79
CA GLN A 40 -40.39 3.06 0.15
C GLN A 40 -41.87 3.44 -0.04
N PRO A 41 -42.23 4.73 0.13
CA PRO A 41 -43.38 5.35 -0.51
C PRO A 41 -42.97 6.46 -1.52
N PRO A 42 -43.89 6.95 -2.37
CA PRO A 42 -43.56 7.37 -3.73
C PRO A 42 -43.15 8.84 -3.89
N VAL A 43 -42.42 9.06 -4.99
CA VAL A 43 -41.88 10.31 -5.52
C VAL A 43 -42.98 11.30 -5.92
N ALA A 44 -42.88 12.54 -5.44
CA ALA A 44 -43.60 13.70 -5.96
C ALA A 44 -42.60 14.70 -6.56
N SER A 45 -42.72 14.95 -7.85
CA SER A 45 -41.88 15.83 -8.66
C SER A 45 -42.29 17.30 -8.51
N GLN A 46 -41.36 18.19 -8.16
CA GLN A 46 -41.47 19.65 -8.35
C GLN A 46 -40.07 20.30 -8.54
N PRO A 47 -40.00 21.49 -9.16
CA PRO A 47 -39.00 21.83 -10.18
C PRO A 47 -37.72 22.49 -9.65
N ALA A 48 -36.71 22.51 -10.53
CA ALA A 48 -35.35 22.98 -10.29
C ALA A 48 -35.27 24.43 -9.75
N PRO A 49 -34.40 24.71 -8.76
CA PRO A 49 -34.06 26.08 -8.39
C PRO A 49 -33.02 26.67 -9.35
N THR A 50 -33.36 27.84 -9.87
CA THR A 50 -32.51 28.79 -10.60
C THR A 50 -31.26 29.19 -9.81
N ALA A 51 -30.12 29.22 -10.49
CA ALA A 51 -28.82 29.63 -9.96
C ALA A 51 -28.80 31.12 -9.55
N PRO A 52 -28.16 31.50 -8.43
CA PRO A 52 -27.83 32.89 -8.14
C PRO A 52 -26.53 33.32 -8.85
N ASP A 53 -26.56 34.57 -9.33
CA ASP A 53 -25.52 35.33 -10.03
C ASP A 53 -24.11 35.23 -9.42
N GLN A 54 -23.10 35.03 -10.28
CA GLN A 54 -21.70 35.29 -9.97
C GLN A 54 -21.39 36.80 -10.04
N PRO A 55 -20.73 37.40 -9.04
CA PRO A 55 -20.18 38.75 -9.17
C PRO A 55 -18.89 38.75 -10.02
N PRO A 56 -18.56 39.89 -10.69
CA PRO A 56 -17.58 39.94 -11.76
C PRO A 56 -16.12 39.87 -11.25
N ALA A 57 -15.27 39.24 -12.06
CA ALA A 57 -13.81 39.17 -11.86
C ALA A 57 -13.14 40.55 -11.99
N PRO A 58 -12.10 40.86 -11.19
CA PRO A 58 -11.31 42.07 -11.36
C PRO A 58 -10.34 41.94 -12.54
N THR A 59 -10.34 42.98 -13.36
CA THR A 59 -9.40 43.23 -14.48
C THR A 59 -8.00 43.53 -13.99
N GLU A 60 -7.01 42.73 -14.39
CA GLU A 60 -5.59 43.11 -14.35
C GLU A 60 -4.96 43.04 -15.75
N ARG A 61 -4.19 44.09 -16.06
CA ARG A 61 -3.52 44.34 -17.35
C ARG A 61 -2.23 43.53 -17.46
N PRO A 62 -1.79 43.18 -18.69
CA PRO A 62 -0.59 42.38 -18.89
C PRO A 62 0.68 43.21 -18.70
N VAL A 63 1.60 42.70 -17.87
CA VAL A 63 2.97 43.21 -17.74
C VAL A 63 3.86 42.50 -18.77
N ALA A 64 4.56 43.31 -19.55
CA ALA A 64 5.42 42.92 -20.66
C ALA A 64 6.68 42.17 -20.21
N ALA A 65 7.04 41.12 -20.96
CA ALA A 65 8.34 40.46 -20.89
C ALA A 65 9.35 41.18 -21.82
N PRO A 66 10.65 41.27 -21.45
CA PRO A 66 11.66 41.88 -22.30
C PRO A 66 12.22 40.91 -23.35
N ASP A 67 12.36 41.40 -24.58
CA ASP A 67 13.06 40.76 -25.71
C ASP A 67 14.56 40.58 -25.46
N PRO A 68 15.16 39.43 -25.83
CA PRO A 68 16.60 39.32 -26.05
C PRO A 68 16.94 39.64 -27.51
N ALA A 69 17.83 40.63 -27.67
CA ALA A 69 18.37 41.13 -28.93
C ALA A 69 19.16 40.08 -29.75
N SER A 70 19.09 40.23 -31.07
CA SER A 70 19.83 39.49 -32.09
C SER A 70 21.36 39.70 -32.00
N PRO A 71 22.18 38.69 -32.38
CA PRO A 71 23.60 38.88 -32.65
C PRO A 71 23.84 39.42 -34.07
N ALA A 72 24.80 40.32 -34.17
CA ALA A 72 25.27 40.98 -35.39
C ALA A 72 26.20 40.09 -36.23
N ASP A 73 26.03 40.24 -37.54
CA ASP A 73 26.98 40.15 -38.66
C ASP A 73 28.39 39.60 -38.43
N VAL A 74 28.69 38.48 -39.10
CA VAL A 74 29.92 38.35 -39.91
C VAL A 74 29.58 37.63 -41.22
N ALA A 75 29.73 38.34 -42.34
CA ALA A 75 29.51 37.87 -43.70
C ALA A 75 30.77 37.14 -44.30
N PRO A 76 30.64 36.48 -45.47
CA PRO A 76 31.43 35.29 -45.84
C PRO A 76 32.45 35.51 -46.98
N ALA A 77 33.31 34.50 -47.23
CA ALA A 77 34.00 34.25 -48.50
C ALA A 77 34.42 32.77 -48.53
N GLY A 78 34.24 31.94 -49.56
CA GLY A 78 33.64 32.08 -50.88
C GLY A 78 33.52 30.67 -51.50
N ALA A 79 32.60 30.51 -52.45
CA ALA A 79 32.55 29.40 -53.41
C ALA A 79 33.07 29.92 -54.78
N PRO A 80 33.00 29.21 -55.93
CA PRO A 80 32.63 27.82 -56.23
C PRO A 80 33.54 27.16 -57.31
N ALA A 81 33.12 25.99 -57.81
CA ALA A 81 33.23 25.44 -59.19
C ALA A 81 33.75 23.99 -59.16
N ALA A 82 33.33 23.05 -59.99
CA ALA A 82 32.23 22.86 -60.93
C ALA A 82 32.36 21.39 -61.42
N GLU A 83 31.26 20.74 -61.79
CA GLU A 83 31.24 19.43 -62.44
C GLU A 83 32.00 19.39 -63.77
N ALA A 84 32.68 18.27 -64.05
CA ALA A 84 32.98 17.80 -65.41
C ALA A 84 33.15 16.27 -65.45
N ALA A 85 32.41 15.60 -66.34
CA ALA A 85 32.45 14.17 -66.67
C ALA A 85 33.51 13.86 -67.79
N PRO A 86 33.52 12.67 -68.44
CA PRO A 86 34.07 11.35 -68.04
C PRO A 86 35.14 10.79 -69.03
N LEU A 87 35.58 9.52 -68.84
CA LEU A 87 36.29 8.54 -69.75
C LEU A 87 37.73 8.15 -69.32
N PRO A 88 38.34 7.01 -69.76
CA PRO A 88 37.87 5.80 -70.49
C PRO A 88 38.24 4.45 -69.78
N PRO A 89 37.89 3.25 -70.33
CA PRO A 89 38.12 1.95 -69.66
C PRO A 89 39.42 1.26 -70.08
N PRO A 90 39.95 0.30 -69.28
CA PRO A 90 40.85 -0.75 -69.76
C PRO A 90 40.22 -2.17 -69.69
N PRO A 91 40.82 -3.17 -70.35
CA PRO A 91 40.11 -4.23 -71.06
C PRO A 91 39.88 -5.54 -70.29
N ALA A 92 39.01 -6.37 -70.85
CA ALA A 92 38.55 -7.67 -70.35
C ALA A 92 39.49 -8.86 -70.65
N SER A 93 39.49 -9.85 -69.74
CA SER A 93 39.47 -11.32 -69.97
C SER A 93 39.90 -12.01 -68.66
N ALA A 94 39.37 -13.15 -68.21
CA ALA A 94 38.29 -14.04 -68.61
C ALA A 94 37.96 -14.97 -67.43
N GLY A 95 36.73 -15.47 -67.32
CA GLY A 95 36.44 -16.76 -66.68
C GLY A 95 35.30 -16.80 -65.65
N GLY A 96 34.14 -17.31 -66.08
CA GLY A 96 33.20 -18.11 -65.27
C GLY A 96 32.25 -17.34 -64.35
N THR A 97 31.12 -16.82 -64.82
CA THR A 97 29.78 -17.47 -64.81
C THR A 97 29.28 -17.96 -63.44
N GLY A 98 28.36 -17.19 -62.84
CA GLY A 98 27.21 -17.73 -62.11
C GLY A 98 27.33 -17.86 -60.59
N PHE A 99 27.07 -16.77 -59.86
CA PHE A 99 26.55 -16.88 -58.49
C PHE A 99 25.03 -17.12 -58.59
N SER A 100 24.64 -18.40 -58.57
CA SER A 100 23.27 -18.81 -58.21
C SER A 100 23.15 -18.76 -56.68
N ASN A 101 22.11 -18.09 -56.21
CA ASN A 101 21.56 -18.24 -54.86
C ASN A 101 21.20 -19.72 -54.66
N ASP A 102 21.98 -20.47 -53.89
CA ASP A 102 21.59 -21.74 -53.26
C ASP A 102 22.53 -21.99 -52.08
N LEU A 103 22.38 -21.22 -51.00
CA LEU A 103 22.74 -21.71 -49.67
C LEU A 103 21.50 -22.46 -49.15
N GLU A 104 21.30 -23.68 -49.67
CA GLU A 104 20.50 -24.67 -48.94
C GLU A 104 21.18 -24.85 -47.58
N GLU A 105 20.46 -24.51 -46.51
CA GLU A 105 20.83 -24.91 -45.15
C GLU A 105 21.10 -26.42 -45.17
N GLN A 106 22.37 -26.82 -45.01
CA GLN A 106 22.68 -28.19 -44.66
C GLN A 106 22.13 -28.44 -43.26
N VAL A 107 20.89 -28.89 -43.20
CA VAL A 107 20.31 -29.50 -42.00
C VAL A 107 21.11 -30.77 -41.72
N PHE A 108 22.09 -30.67 -40.83
CA PHE A 108 22.74 -31.85 -40.28
C PHE A 108 21.68 -32.66 -39.56
N ALA A 109 21.43 -33.89 -40.02
CA ALA A 109 20.65 -34.84 -39.25
C ALA A 109 21.34 -35.02 -37.88
N PRO A 110 20.60 -34.98 -36.76
CA PRO A 110 21.18 -35.13 -35.43
C PRO A 110 21.93 -36.47 -35.36
N SER A 111 23.23 -36.40 -35.09
CA SER A 111 24.14 -37.55 -35.02
C SER A 111 24.04 -38.34 -33.69
N ALA A 112 23.03 -38.03 -32.88
CA ALA A 112 22.65 -38.81 -31.71
C ALA A 112 21.17 -39.20 -31.82
N PRO A 113 20.78 -40.48 -31.57
CA PRO A 113 19.37 -40.82 -31.45
C PRO A 113 18.75 -39.96 -30.33
N PRO A 114 17.47 -39.54 -30.46
CA PRO A 114 16.80 -38.82 -29.38
C PRO A 114 16.86 -39.69 -28.12
N GLN A 115 17.59 -39.24 -27.11
CA GLN A 115 17.59 -39.89 -25.80
C GLN A 115 16.29 -39.49 -25.10
N GLY A 116 15.19 -40.15 -25.44
CA GLY A 116 13.90 -39.92 -24.80
C GLY A 116 12.70 -40.53 -25.53
N PRO A 117 11.52 -40.52 -24.89
CA PRO A 117 10.24 -40.92 -25.48
C PRO A 117 9.93 -40.13 -26.75
N GLN A 118 9.34 -40.79 -27.74
CA GLN A 118 8.94 -40.21 -29.02
C GLN A 118 7.43 -40.37 -29.27
N VAL A 119 6.89 -39.54 -30.15
CA VAL A 119 5.52 -39.73 -30.65
C VAL A 119 5.37 -41.14 -31.24
N GLY A 120 4.34 -41.86 -30.81
CA GLY A 120 4.11 -43.27 -31.15
C GLY A 120 4.53 -44.26 -30.07
N ASP A 121 5.33 -43.84 -29.07
CA ASP A 121 5.69 -44.71 -27.96
C ASP A 121 4.49 -44.97 -27.03
N VAL A 122 4.51 -46.12 -26.36
CA VAL A 122 3.53 -46.52 -25.36
C VAL A 122 4.19 -46.61 -23.99
N LEU A 123 3.72 -45.79 -23.05
CA LEU A 123 4.28 -45.69 -21.69
C LEU A 123 3.15 -45.71 -20.66
N ASP A 124 3.27 -46.57 -19.65
CA ASP A 124 2.28 -46.76 -18.58
C ASP A 124 0.83 -46.78 -19.06
N GLY A 125 0.59 -47.52 -20.15
CA GLY A 125 -0.75 -47.69 -20.73
C GLY A 125 -1.28 -46.47 -21.49
N HIS A 126 -0.43 -45.53 -21.90
CA HIS A 126 -0.78 -44.38 -22.73
C HIS A 126 0.06 -44.33 -24.01
N HIS A 127 -0.60 -44.05 -25.14
CA HIS A 127 0.04 -43.82 -26.44
C HIS A 127 0.36 -42.33 -26.60
N LEU A 128 1.62 -41.98 -26.88
CA LEU A 128 2.05 -40.61 -27.11
C LEU A 128 1.66 -40.17 -28.52
N ASN A 129 0.82 -39.13 -28.62
CA ASN A 129 0.23 -38.69 -29.90
C ASN A 129 0.91 -37.45 -30.47
N GLU A 130 1.31 -36.51 -29.60
CA GLU A 130 1.86 -35.21 -30.01
C GLU A 130 2.91 -34.78 -28.99
N ASP A 131 4.06 -34.30 -29.47
CA ASP A 131 5.11 -33.69 -28.64
C ASP A 131 4.81 -32.20 -28.49
N LEU A 132 4.57 -31.76 -27.26
CA LEU A 132 4.31 -30.36 -26.89
C LEU A 132 5.61 -29.62 -26.53
N GLY A 133 6.75 -30.29 -26.63
CA GLY A 133 8.06 -29.79 -26.24
C GLY A 133 8.29 -29.85 -24.73
N ARG A 134 9.54 -29.58 -24.32
CA ARG A 134 9.96 -29.53 -22.90
C ARG A 134 9.67 -30.83 -22.11
N GLY A 135 9.47 -31.95 -22.79
CA GLY A 135 9.13 -33.26 -22.20
C GLY A 135 7.63 -33.51 -21.97
N TRP A 136 6.76 -32.63 -22.48
CA TRP A 136 5.31 -32.75 -22.43
C TRP A 136 4.75 -33.37 -23.70
N PHE A 137 3.75 -34.23 -23.56
CA PHE A 137 3.07 -34.88 -24.67
C PHE A 137 1.56 -34.87 -24.50
N ILE A 138 0.82 -34.87 -25.59
CA ILE A 138 -0.57 -35.34 -25.56
C ILE A 138 -0.54 -36.86 -25.64
N ALA A 139 -1.15 -37.54 -24.68
CA ALA A 139 -1.21 -39.00 -24.64
C ALA A 139 -2.64 -39.51 -24.48
N SER A 140 -2.99 -40.53 -25.26
CA SER A 140 -4.29 -41.22 -25.19
C SER A 140 -4.16 -42.49 -24.35
N PRO A 141 -5.04 -42.74 -23.37
CA PRO A 141 -5.03 -44.02 -22.66
C PRO A 141 -5.34 -45.16 -23.65
N LEU A 142 -4.66 -46.30 -23.50
CA LEU A 142 -4.93 -47.52 -24.28
C LEU A 142 -6.34 -48.07 -24.00
N GLN A 143 -6.83 -47.83 -22.78
CA GLN A 143 -8.24 -48.03 -22.44
C GLN A 143 -9.02 -46.79 -22.88
N ALA A 144 -10.19 -46.97 -23.50
CA ALA A 144 -10.99 -45.87 -24.03
C ALA A 144 -11.17 -44.73 -23.00
N GLY A 145 -10.76 -43.52 -23.38
CA GLY A 145 -10.79 -42.34 -22.51
C GLY A 145 -10.25 -41.09 -23.22
N PRO A 146 -10.40 -39.90 -22.60
CA PRO A 146 -9.91 -38.66 -23.19
C PRO A 146 -8.39 -38.58 -23.16
N SER A 147 -7.80 -37.98 -24.20
CA SER A 147 -6.38 -37.64 -24.23
C SER A 147 -6.02 -36.66 -23.11
N ARG A 148 -4.79 -36.76 -22.60
CA ARG A 148 -4.29 -35.93 -21.49
C ARG A 148 -2.91 -35.38 -21.81
N GLU A 149 -2.58 -34.24 -21.23
CA GLU A 149 -1.21 -33.71 -21.26
C GLU A 149 -0.38 -34.41 -20.17
N VAL A 150 0.71 -35.05 -20.56
CA VAL A 150 1.55 -35.88 -19.68
C VAL A 150 3.02 -35.51 -19.80
N TYR A 151 3.73 -35.57 -18.68
CA TYR A 151 5.19 -35.45 -18.66
C TYR A 151 5.83 -36.83 -18.57
N VAL A 152 6.82 -37.06 -19.42
CA VAL A 152 7.31 -38.41 -19.75
C VAL A 152 8.82 -38.60 -19.49
N ARG A 153 9.53 -37.54 -19.08
CA ARG A 153 10.96 -37.60 -18.71
C ARG A 153 11.16 -38.13 -17.28
N PRO A 154 12.39 -38.49 -16.86
CA PRO A 154 12.71 -38.85 -15.48
C PRO A 154 12.19 -37.82 -14.46
N GLU A 155 12.02 -38.24 -13.20
CA GLU A 155 11.35 -37.45 -12.16
C GLU A 155 11.93 -36.02 -12.09
N PRO A 156 11.14 -35.01 -12.52
CA PRO A 156 11.68 -33.68 -12.72
C PRO A 156 11.78 -32.95 -11.39
N LEU A 157 12.75 -32.03 -11.27
CA LEU A 157 12.92 -31.21 -10.07
C LEU A 157 11.66 -30.43 -9.68
N TRP A 158 10.83 -30.04 -10.66
CA TRP A 158 9.59 -29.30 -10.40
C TRP A 158 8.53 -30.14 -9.67
N ALA A 159 8.61 -31.49 -9.71
CA ALA A 159 7.67 -32.36 -9.00
C ALA A 159 7.83 -32.27 -7.47
N GLY A 160 8.99 -31.82 -6.99
CA GLY A 160 9.26 -31.59 -5.57
C GLY A 160 8.90 -30.20 -5.05
N LEU A 161 8.38 -29.31 -5.90
CA LEU A 161 8.04 -27.94 -5.51
C LEU A 161 6.82 -27.90 -4.60
N GLN A 162 6.85 -27.01 -3.61
CA GLN A 162 5.66 -26.68 -2.83
C GLN A 162 4.58 -26.05 -3.72
N PRO A 163 3.29 -26.30 -3.44
CA PRO A 163 2.20 -25.70 -4.19
C PRO A 163 2.29 -24.18 -4.21
N HIS A 164 2.09 -23.60 -5.40
CA HIS A 164 2.00 -22.15 -5.59
C HIS A 164 0.82 -21.83 -6.50
N ARG A 165 0.15 -20.69 -6.27
CA ARG A 165 -1.05 -20.28 -7.01
C ARG A 165 -0.85 -20.27 -8.53
N ALA A 166 0.31 -19.79 -8.97
CA ALA A 166 0.68 -19.70 -10.38
C ALA A 166 1.09 -21.05 -11.01
N LEU A 167 1.41 -22.07 -10.21
CA LEU A 167 1.79 -23.37 -10.74
C LEU A 167 0.55 -24.21 -11.08
N PRO A 168 0.62 -25.02 -12.16
CA PRO A 168 -0.43 -25.97 -12.47
C PRO A 168 -0.48 -27.11 -11.44
N ARG A 169 -1.57 -27.88 -11.47
CA ARG A 169 -1.77 -29.06 -10.63
C ARG A 169 -1.55 -30.32 -11.43
N PHE A 170 -1.13 -31.38 -10.74
CA PHE A 170 -0.80 -32.65 -11.35
C PHE A 170 -1.31 -33.82 -10.52
N SER A 171 -1.56 -34.92 -11.22
CA SER A 171 -1.78 -36.24 -10.64
C SER A 171 -0.74 -37.22 -11.17
N ARG A 172 -0.49 -38.31 -10.44
CA ARG A 172 0.47 -39.35 -10.85
C ARG A 172 -0.27 -40.57 -11.38
N VAL A 173 0.11 -41.07 -12.55
CA VAL A 173 -0.39 -42.32 -13.13
C VAL A 173 0.81 -43.15 -13.57
N GLY A 174 1.20 -44.14 -12.77
CA GLY A 174 2.47 -44.87 -12.97
C GLY A 174 3.68 -43.94 -12.79
N ALA A 175 4.56 -43.91 -13.79
CA ALA A 175 5.68 -42.98 -13.88
C ALA A 175 5.30 -41.64 -14.53
N LEU A 176 4.12 -41.51 -15.13
CA LEU A 176 3.66 -40.29 -15.80
C LEU A 176 3.13 -39.26 -14.79
N HIS A 177 3.47 -37.99 -15.02
CA HIS A 177 2.80 -36.87 -14.37
C HIS A 177 1.73 -36.33 -15.32
N VAL A 178 0.47 -36.40 -14.90
CA VAL A 178 -0.69 -35.98 -15.69
C VAL A 178 -1.09 -34.58 -15.25
N LEU A 179 -1.07 -33.64 -16.20
CA LEU A 179 -1.48 -32.27 -15.97
C LEU A 179 -3.00 -32.19 -15.80
N GLU A 180 -3.46 -31.52 -14.74
CA GLU A 180 -4.86 -31.15 -14.61
C GLU A 180 -5.17 -29.96 -15.53
N PRO A 181 -6.34 -29.91 -16.20
CA PRO A 181 -6.68 -28.82 -17.10
C PRO A 181 -6.51 -27.45 -16.44
N THR A 182 -5.56 -26.67 -16.94
CA THR A 182 -5.35 -25.29 -16.52
C THR A 182 -6.45 -24.45 -17.16
N GLY A 183 -7.45 -24.04 -16.38
CA GLY A 183 -8.45 -23.07 -16.85
C GLY A 183 -7.82 -21.70 -17.16
N GLY A 184 -8.57 -20.86 -17.86
CA GLY A 184 -8.14 -19.50 -18.23
C GLY A 184 -7.77 -19.35 -19.70
N GLU A 185 -7.76 -18.10 -20.15
CA GLU A 185 -7.50 -17.75 -21.55
C GLU A 185 -6.02 -17.39 -21.78
N PRO A 186 -5.47 -17.66 -22.98
CA PRO A 186 -4.20 -17.10 -23.41
C PRO A 186 -4.19 -15.57 -23.33
N LEU A 187 -3.04 -14.99 -22.98
CA LEU A 187 -2.87 -13.54 -23.00
C LEU A 187 -2.87 -13.03 -24.45
N THR A 188 -3.68 -12.01 -24.74
CA THR A 188 -3.66 -11.32 -26.04
C THR A 188 -2.71 -10.13 -25.95
N LEU A 189 -1.68 -10.11 -26.80
CA LEU A 189 -0.61 -9.10 -26.74
C LEU A 189 -0.80 -8.00 -27.80
N PRO A 190 -0.30 -6.77 -27.56
CA PRO A 190 0.33 -6.29 -26.32
C PRO A 190 -0.70 -6.10 -25.18
N LEU A 191 -0.22 -6.17 -23.94
CA LEU A 191 -1.00 -5.92 -22.73
C LEU A 191 -0.94 -4.44 -22.34
N GLU A 192 -2.02 -3.97 -21.69
CA GLU A 192 -2.01 -2.69 -20.99
C GLU A 192 -0.95 -2.68 -19.88
N PRO A 193 -0.19 -1.59 -19.70
CA PRO A 193 0.95 -1.55 -18.77
C PRO A 193 0.62 -1.95 -17.34
N GLU A 194 -0.51 -1.50 -16.80
CA GLU A 194 -0.96 -1.85 -15.45
C GLU A 194 -1.23 -3.35 -15.30
N THR A 195 -1.83 -3.95 -16.33
CA THR A 195 -2.10 -5.39 -16.37
C THR A 195 -0.80 -6.18 -16.46
N ALA A 196 0.14 -5.74 -17.31
CA ALA A 196 1.46 -6.38 -17.46
C ALA A 196 2.27 -6.34 -16.15
N LEU A 197 2.29 -5.20 -15.45
CA LEU A 197 3.00 -5.05 -14.17
C LEU A 197 2.35 -5.86 -13.04
N SER A 198 1.01 -5.92 -13.00
CA SER A 198 0.26 -6.77 -12.05
C SER A 198 0.60 -8.26 -12.26
N HIS A 199 0.56 -8.72 -13.51
CA HIS A 199 0.95 -10.06 -13.90
C HIS A 199 2.42 -10.38 -13.59
N LEU A 200 3.31 -9.43 -13.85
CA LEU A 200 4.73 -9.56 -13.52
C LEU A 200 4.95 -9.73 -12.01
N LYS A 201 4.19 -9.02 -11.18
CA LYS A 201 4.23 -9.13 -9.70
C LYS A 201 3.86 -10.53 -9.23
N GLU A 202 2.84 -11.16 -9.81
CA GLU A 202 2.45 -12.54 -9.49
C GLU A 202 3.55 -13.55 -9.84
N LEU A 203 4.21 -13.40 -10.99
CA LEU A 203 5.32 -14.28 -11.38
C LEU A 203 6.60 -14.00 -10.59
N ALA A 204 6.86 -12.75 -10.19
CA ALA A 204 7.97 -12.41 -9.31
C ALA A 204 7.80 -13.04 -7.91
N GLN A 205 6.56 -13.15 -7.42
CA GLN A 205 6.25 -13.88 -6.19
C GLN A 205 6.55 -15.38 -6.32
N LEU A 206 6.24 -15.98 -7.48
CA LEU A 206 6.62 -17.36 -7.77
C LEU A 206 8.15 -17.53 -7.72
N LEU A 207 8.92 -16.66 -8.38
CA LEU A 207 10.38 -16.74 -8.35
C LEU A 207 10.95 -16.61 -6.93
N PHE A 208 10.41 -15.70 -6.12
CA PHE A 208 10.80 -15.56 -4.72
C PHE A 208 10.49 -16.83 -3.91
N ALA A 209 9.35 -17.47 -4.16
CA ALA A 209 8.99 -18.74 -3.53
C ALA A 209 9.91 -19.90 -3.96
N LEU A 210 10.38 -19.91 -5.22
CA LEU A 210 11.35 -20.90 -5.71
C LEU A 210 12.74 -20.69 -5.08
N GLU A 211 13.19 -19.43 -5.00
CA GLU A 211 14.46 -19.07 -4.34
C GLU A 211 14.48 -19.54 -2.88
N LYS A 212 13.38 -19.37 -2.14
CA LYS A 212 13.25 -19.87 -0.76
C LYS A 212 13.28 -21.39 -0.63
N GLN A 213 13.05 -22.10 -1.74
CA GLN A 213 13.12 -23.56 -1.82
C GLN A 213 14.44 -24.06 -2.44
N ASP A 214 15.43 -23.19 -2.62
CA ASP A 214 16.74 -23.51 -3.19
C ASP A 214 16.69 -23.89 -4.68
N TYR A 215 15.80 -23.24 -5.44
CA TYR A 215 15.64 -23.42 -6.89
C TYR A 215 15.75 -22.10 -7.65
N ALA A 216 16.34 -22.17 -8.85
CA ALA A 216 16.28 -21.13 -9.88
C ALA A 216 15.37 -21.57 -11.03
N ALA A 217 14.52 -20.67 -11.52
CA ALA A 217 13.84 -20.86 -12.80
C ALA A 217 14.82 -20.59 -13.95
N ILE A 218 14.97 -21.55 -14.85
CA ILE A 218 15.93 -21.51 -15.97
C ILE A 218 15.25 -21.45 -17.34
N ASP A 219 13.99 -21.85 -17.41
CA ASP A 219 13.17 -21.76 -18.62
C ASP A 219 11.68 -21.73 -18.24
N LEU A 220 10.93 -20.89 -18.94
CA LEU A 220 9.51 -20.66 -18.76
C LEU A 220 8.86 -20.60 -20.15
N ASP A 221 7.63 -21.08 -20.28
CA ASP A 221 6.93 -21.00 -21.56
C ASP A 221 6.18 -19.66 -21.71
N PRO A 222 6.65 -18.70 -22.53
CA PRO A 222 5.99 -17.41 -22.70
C PRO A 222 4.55 -17.51 -23.23
N ASP A 223 4.24 -18.51 -24.04
CA ASP A 223 2.89 -18.77 -24.58
C ASP A 223 1.99 -19.54 -23.61
N GLY A 224 2.59 -20.08 -22.54
CA GLY A 224 1.95 -20.90 -21.52
C GLY A 224 1.30 -20.10 -20.40
N VAL A 225 1.40 -18.77 -20.39
CA VAL A 225 0.77 -17.94 -19.34
C VAL A 225 -0.72 -17.77 -19.64
N ARG A 226 -1.56 -18.02 -18.63
CA ARG A 226 -3.03 -18.00 -18.71
C ARG A 226 -3.61 -17.03 -17.69
N ALA A 227 -4.52 -16.17 -18.14
CA ALA A 227 -5.31 -15.32 -17.26
C ALA A 227 -6.54 -16.08 -16.75
N THR A 228 -6.72 -16.13 -15.43
CA THR A 228 -7.90 -16.73 -14.78
C THR A 228 -8.59 -15.70 -13.88
N PRO A 229 -9.87 -15.91 -13.51
CA PRO A 229 -10.52 -15.08 -12.48
C PRO A 229 -9.75 -15.10 -11.15
N GLY A 230 -9.02 -16.19 -10.89
CA GLY A 230 -8.14 -16.36 -9.75
C GLY A 230 -6.69 -15.99 -10.03
N GLY A 231 -6.38 -15.04 -10.92
CA GLY A 231 -5.01 -14.57 -11.20
C GLY A 231 -4.31 -15.37 -12.31
N LEU A 232 -3.01 -15.16 -12.46
CA LEU A 232 -2.22 -15.88 -13.45
C LEU A 232 -1.97 -17.34 -13.08
N ARG A 233 -2.00 -18.19 -14.10
CA ARG A 233 -1.52 -19.57 -14.03
C ARG A 233 -0.61 -19.89 -15.19
N LEU A 234 0.37 -20.75 -14.94
CA LEU A 234 1.20 -21.35 -15.97
C LEU A 234 0.54 -22.64 -16.46
N ARG A 235 0.46 -22.84 -17.77
CA ARG A 235 0.04 -24.09 -18.40
C ARG A 235 0.99 -25.22 -18.00
N PHE A 236 2.29 -24.96 -18.09
CA PHE A 236 3.35 -25.89 -17.72
C PHE A 236 4.22 -25.30 -16.60
N PRO A 237 4.77 -26.12 -15.70
CA PRO A 237 5.71 -25.65 -14.71
C PRO A 237 6.97 -25.08 -15.39
N PRO A 238 7.67 -24.13 -14.73
CA PRO A 238 8.99 -23.71 -15.19
C PRO A 238 9.97 -24.89 -15.09
N ARG A 239 10.96 -24.94 -15.98
CA ARG A 239 12.14 -25.77 -15.72
C ARG A 239 12.94 -25.08 -14.62
N VAL A 240 13.40 -25.87 -13.66
CA VAL A 240 14.16 -25.38 -12.52
C VAL A 240 15.49 -26.12 -12.42
N ALA A 241 16.50 -25.45 -11.87
CA ALA A 241 17.76 -26.02 -11.43
C ALA A 241 17.94 -25.74 -9.93
N ARG A 242 18.77 -26.53 -9.23
CA ARG A 242 19.23 -26.15 -7.89
C ARG A 242 20.11 -24.90 -8.00
N LEU A 243 20.07 -24.05 -6.98
CA LEU A 243 20.91 -22.85 -6.98
C LEU A 243 22.40 -23.22 -7.06
N GLY A 244 23.10 -22.64 -8.04
CA GLY A 244 24.53 -22.89 -8.25
C GLY A 244 24.85 -24.15 -9.07
N GLU A 245 23.87 -24.88 -9.58
CA GLU A 245 24.10 -25.98 -10.51
C GLU A 245 24.02 -25.52 -11.97
N ALA A 246 24.86 -26.11 -12.83
CA ALA A 246 24.81 -25.90 -14.27
C ALA A 246 23.55 -26.58 -14.83
N PRO A 247 22.63 -25.82 -15.45
CA PRO A 247 21.39 -26.38 -15.97
C PRO A 247 21.61 -27.16 -17.27
N GLU A 248 20.71 -28.10 -17.55
CA GLU A 248 20.59 -28.66 -18.90
C GLU A 248 20.10 -27.57 -19.85
N ALA A 249 20.86 -27.30 -20.92
CA ALA A 249 20.59 -26.21 -21.84
C ALA A 249 19.16 -26.27 -22.40
N ALA A 250 18.43 -25.16 -22.27
CA ALA A 250 17.12 -24.93 -22.86
C ALA A 250 17.23 -23.71 -23.78
N LEU A 251 17.30 -23.93 -25.08
CA LEU A 251 17.45 -22.86 -26.06
C LEU A 251 16.08 -22.36 -26.53
N ARG A 252 15.78 -21.10 -26.21
CA ARG A 252 14.69 -20.32 -26.79
C ARG A 252 15.26 -18.94 -27.11
N GLU A 253 15.35 -18.63 -28.39
CA GLU A 253 15.89 -17.36 -28.87
C GLU A 253 15.13 -16.19 -28.22
N GLY A 254 15.86 -15.20 -27.72
CA GLY A 254 15.27 -14.02 -27.07
C GLY A 254 14.76 -14.26 -25.64
N PHE A 255 14.80 -15.49 -25.13
CA PHE A 255 14.15 -15.84 -23.87
C PHE A 255 15.01 -16.66 -22.91
N THR A 256 16.09 -17.31 -23.37
CA THR A 256 17.02 -18.02 -22.50
C THR A 256 17.95 -17.05 -21.75
N PRO A 257 18.12 -17.17 -20.42
CA PRO A 257 19.08 -16.36 -19.68
C PRO A 257 20.51 -16.55 -20.21
N PRO A 258 21.31 -15.49 -20.40
CA PRO A 258 22.64 -15.60 -21.02
C PRO A 258 23.58 -16.58 -20.30
N GLU A 259 23.55 -16.62 -18.97
CA GLU A 259 24.35 -17.56 -18.18
C GLU A 259 23.91 -19.02 -18.35
N VAL A 260 22.60 -19.25 -18.50
CA VAL A 260 22.03 -20.59 -18.77
C VAL A 260 22.42 -21.04 -20.19
N LEU A 261 22.42 -20.10 -21.15
CA LEU A 261 22.85 -20.34 -22.53
C LEU A 261 24.35 -20.71 -22.60
N ALA A 262 25.18 -20.06 -21.79
CA ALA A 262 26.61 -20.35 -21.68
C ALA A 262 26.93 -21.67 -20.96
N GLY A 263 25.94 -22.28 -20.30
CA GLY A 263 26.11 -23.48 -19.47
C GLY A 263 26.68 -23.18 -18.07
N ASP A 264 26.64 -21.92 -17.64
CA ASP A 264 27.09 -21.49 -16.32
C ASP A 264 26.05 -21.86 -15.24
N PRO A 265 26.45 -21.95 -13.96
CA PRO A 265 25.56 -22.14 -12.83
C PRO A 265 24.38 -21.16 -12.80
N ALA A 266 23.15 -21.68 -12.71
CA ALA A 266 21.96 -20.85 -12.60
C ALA A 266 21.78 -20.31 -11.17
N GLY A 267 21.39 -19.04 -11.07
CA GLY A 267 21.10 -18.37 -9.80
C GLY A 267 19.66 -17.86 -9.73
N ALA A 268 19.25 -17.33 -8.57
CA ALA A 268 17.91 -16.76 -8.40
C ALA A 268 17.62 -15.62 -9.41
N ALA A 269 18.65 -14.91 -9.86
CA ALA A 269 18.56 -13.87 -10.88
C ALA A 269 18.27 -14.42 -12.30
N SER A 270 18.50 -15.70 -12.58
CA SER A 270 18.23 -16.28 -13.90
C SER A 270 16.74 -16.22 -14.25
N GLY A 271 15.87 -16.47 -13.26
CA GLY A 271 14.42 -16.33 -13.43
C GLY A 271 13.99 -14.88 -13.70
N VAL A 272 14.69 -13.90 -13.13
CA VAL A 272 14.38 -12.47 -13.32
C VAL A 272 14.59 -12.04 -14.78
N TYR A 273 15.56 -12.64 -15.47
CA TYR A 273 15.74 -12.41 -16.91
C TYR A 273 14.53 -12.90 -17.71
N LEU A 274 14.02 -14.10 -17.42
CA LEU A 274 12.83 -14.67 -18.06
C LEU A 274 11.64 -13.71 -17.91
N LEU A 275 11.47 -13.14 -16.71
CA LEU A 275 10.41 -12.16 -16.46
C LEU A 275 10.64 -10.84 -17.18
N GLY A 276 11.89 -10.42 -17.38
CA GLY A 276 12.23 -9.22 -18.15
C GLY A 276 11.89 -9.40 -19.63
N ALA A 277 12.22 -10.56 -20.20
CA ALA A 277 11.87 -10.92 -21.57
C ALA A 277 10.34 -11.03 -21.73
N LEU A 278 9.63 -11.62 -20.76
CA LEU A 278 8.17 -11.63 -20.72
C LEU A 278 7.57 -10.23 -20.68
N LEU A 279 8.05 -9.37 -19.79
CA LEU A 279 7.51 -8.01 -19.66
C LEU A 279 7.72 -7.22 -20.95
N TYR A 280 8.90 -7.33 -21.57
CA TYR A 280 9.17 -6.72 -22.87
C TYR A 280 8.18 -7.22 -23.92
N ARG A 281 7.98 -8.54 -24.01
CA ARG A 281 7.04 -9.15 -24.95
C ARG A 281 5.60 -8.76 -24.69
N TRP A 282 5.20 -8.68 -23.43
CA TRP A 282 3.85 -8.26 -23.06
C TRP A 282 3.57 -6.83 -23.45
N LEU A 283 4.52 -5.91 -23.27
CA LEU A 283 4.32 -4.49 -23.58
C LEU A 283 4.51 -4.18 -25.06
N SER A 284 5.44 -4.85 -25.74
CA SER A 284 5.76 -4.57 -27.15
C SER A 284 4.98 -5.45 -28.13
N GLY A 285 4.53 -6.64 -27.71
CA GLY A 285 3.98 -7.68 -28.59
C GLY A 285 5.04 -8.52 -29.31
N HIS A 286 6.33 -8.29 -29.08
CA HIS A 286 7.45 -8.92 -29.81
C HIS A 286 8.43 -9.60 -28.85
N ASP A 287 9.07 -10.68 -29.30
CA ASP A 287 10.16 -11.30 -28.52
C ASP A 287 11.38 -10.38 -28.44
N LEU A 288 12.23 -10.59 -27.42
CA LEU A 288 13.42 -9.77 -27.21
C LEU A 288 14.42 -9.99 -28.36
N PRO A 289 14.87 -8.93 -29.07
CA PRO A 289 15.77 -9.08 -30.20
C PRO A 289 17.14 -9.62 -29.79
N ALA A 290 17.84 -10.31 -30.69
CA ALA A 290 19.19 -10.84 -30.46
C ALA A 290 20.21 -9.75 -30.08
N GLU A 291 20.09 -8.54 -30.63
CA GLU A 291 20.91 -7.38 -30.25
C GLU A 291 20.67 -6.90 -28.80
N GLY A 292 19.55 -7.32 -28.18
CA GLY A 292 19.27 -7.11 -26.76
C GLY A 292 20.03 -8.07 -25.83
N GLN A 293 20.73 -9.07 -26.38
CA GLN A 293 21.51 -10.09 -25.67
C GLN A 293 23.03 -9.81 -25.74
N THR A 294 23.44 -8.55 -25.87
CA THR A 294 24.88 -8.24 -25.97
C THR A 294 25.61 -8.47 -24.66
N THR A 295 26.92 -8.71 -24.74
CA THR A 295 27.86 -9.01 -23.65
C THR A 295 28.01 -7.88 -22.59
N GLY A 296 27.16 -6.84 -22.63
CA GLY A 296 27.11 -5.72 -21.69
C GLY A 296 25.70 -5.31 -21.24
N GLY A 297 24.68 -6.13 -21.52
CA GLY A 297 23.27 -5.87 -21.18
C GLY A 297 22.39 -5.51 -22.39
N THR A 298 21.12 -5.21 -22.13
CA THR A 298 20.14 -4.85 -23.18
C THR A 298 20.40 -3.46 -23.74
N SER A 299 20.47 -3.35 -25.07
CA SER A 299 20.64 -2.08 -25.77
C SER A 299 19.53 -1.08 -25.41
N LEU A 300 19.90 0.18 -25.15
CA LEU A 300 18.96 1.29 -24.93
C LEU A 300 17.95 1.44 -26.07
N ALA A 301 18.30 1.02 -27.30
CA ALA A 301 17.39 1.03 -28.44
C ALA A 301 16.20 0.07 -28.26
N VAL A 302 16.42 -1.09 -27.62
CA VAL A 302 15.36 -2.06 -27.30
C VAL A 302 14.40 -1.49 -26.24
N LEU A 303 14.95 -0.74 -25.28
CA LEU A 303 14.16 -0.11 -24.20
C LEU A 303 13.36 1.12 -24.68
N GLY A 304 13.78 1.77 -25.76
CA GLY A 304 13.11 2.94 -26.33
C GLY A 304 11.68 2.68 -26.86
N GLY A 305 11.30 1.42 -27.08
CA GLY A 305 9.97 1.02 -27.52
C GLY A 305 8.91 0.93 -26.40
N VAL A 306 9.28 1.15 -25.13
CA VAL A 306 8.37 1.00 -23.98
C VAL A 306 8.15 2.35 -23.29
N PRO A 307 7.11 3.13 -23.66
CA PRO A 307 6.88 4.47 -23.12
C PRO A 307 6.16 4.47 -21.76
N VAL A 308 6.50 3.53 -20.88
CA VAL A 308 5.88 3.40 -19.55
C VAL A 308 6.86 3.88 -18.49
N ALA A 309 6.48 4.87 -17.68
CA ALA A 309 7.37 5.46 -16.69
C ALA A 309 7.97 4.40 -15.73
N GLY A 310 9.28 4.45 -15.52
CA GLY A 310 10.01 3.53 -14.63
C GLY A 310 10.23 2.11 -15.20
N VAL A 311 9.48 1.70 -16.21
CA VAL A 311 9.60 0.35 -16.81
C VAL A 311 10.87 0.16 -17.62
N PRO A 312 11.35 1.11 -18.46
CA PRO A 312 12.65 0.98 -19.11
C PRO A 312 13.81 0.75 -18.13
N GLN A 313 13.81 1.42 -16.98
CA GLN A 313 14.81 1.22 -15.93
C GLN A 313 14.68 -0.17 -15.31
N LEU A 314 13.45 -0.60 -15.01
CA LEU A 314 13.19 -1.93 -14.50
C LEU A 314 13.64 -3.02 -15.48
N LEU A 315 13.27 -2.92 -16.76
CA LEU A 315 13.67 -3.85 -17.82
C LEU A 315 15.20 -3.92 -17.97
N ARG A 316 15.89 -2.78 -17.94
CA ARG A 316 17.35 -2.75 -17.96
C ARG A 316 17.95 -3.56 -16.80
N ASP A 317 17.44 -3.37 -15.59
CA ASP A 317 17.95 -4.03 -14.39
C ASP A 317 17.56 -5.53 -14.35
N MET A 318 16.43 -5.90 -14.96
CA MET A 318 15.99 -7.31 -15.11
C MET A 318 16.76 -8.06 -16.20
N LEU A 319 17.18 -7.37 -17.25
CA LEU A 319 17.91 -7.94 -18.40
C LEU A 319 19.43 -7.69 -18.33
N ALA A 320 19.92 -7.19 -17.18
CA ALA A 320 21.35 -7.00 -16.93
C ALA A 320 22.13 -8.33 -16.91
N PRO A 321 23.47 -8.29 -17.02
CA PRO A 321 24.34 -9.44 -16.72
C PRO A 321 24.06 -10.04 -15.34
N ALA A 322 24.26 -11.34 -15.19
CA ALA A 322 23.81 -12.11 -14.00
C ALA A 322 24.33 -11.57 -12.66
N ASP A 323 25.53 -10.99 -12.64
CA ASP A 323 26.19 -10.38 -11.47
C ASP A 323 25.59 -9.03 -11.06
N GLN A 324 24.91 -8.34 -11.98
CA GLN A 324 24.30 -7.01 -11.78
C GLN A 324 22.77 -7.04 -11.76
N ARG A 325 22.18 -8.19 -12.13
CA ARG A 325 20.73 -8.35 -12.27
C ARG A 325 20.04 -8.40 -10.91
N LEU A 326 18.80 -7.89 -10.87
CA LEU A 326 17.97 -7.94 -9.67
C LEU A 326 17.74 -9.38 -9.20
N THR A 327 17.69 -9.56 -7.88
CA THR A 327 17.14 -10.76 -7.25
C THR A 327 15.61 -10.72 -7.26
N PRO A 328 14.90 -11.85 -7.09
CA PRO A 328 13.44 -11.85 -6.99
C PRO A 328 12.88 -10.90 -5.90
N SER A 329 13.53 -10.84 -4.74
CA SER A 329 13.17 -9.91 -3.66
C SER A 329 13.35 -8.43 -4.05
N ALA A 330 14.47 -8.11 -4.72
CA ALA A 330 14.74 -6.76 -5.20
C ALA A 330 13.75 -6.34 -6.30
N LEU A 331 13.40 -7.27 -7.20
CA LEU A 331 12.36 -7.05 -8.22
C LEU A 331 11.01 -6.73 -7.58
N LEU A 332 10.55 -7.52 -6.60
CA LEU A 332 9.30 -7.24 -5.89
C LEU A 332 9.31 -5.87 -5.21
N THR A 333 10.45 -5.46 -4.65
CA THR A 333 10.61 -4.14 -4.04
C THR A 333 10.51 -3.02 -5.09
N ARG A 334 11.15 -3.18 -6.25
CA ARG A 334 11.07 -2.21 -7.36
C ARG A 334 9.66 -2.11 -7.94
N LEU A 335 8.96 -3.23 -8.13
CA LEU A 335 7.58 -3.24 -8.61
C LEU A 335 6.65 -2.48 -7.66
N ARG A 336 6.80 -2.65 -6.34
CA ARG A 336 6.05 -1.88 -5.35
C ARG A 336 6.32 -0.38 -5.40
N ALA A 337 7.52 0.03 -5.82
CA ALA A 337 7.88 1.45 -5.95
C ALA A 337 7.34 2.09 -7.25
N LEU A 338 6.92 1.28 -8.23
CA LEU A 338 6.23 1.74 -9.42
C LEU A 338 4.72 1.94 -9.17
N ASP A 339 4.16 1.22 -8.19
CA ASP A 339 2.78 1.42 -7.73
C ASP A 339 2.68 2.82 -7.07
N THR A 340 1.78 3.68 -7.55
CA THR A 340 1.45 4.91 -6.81
C THR A 340 0.49 4.53 -5.69
N PRO A 341 0.85 4.70 -4.40
CA PRO A 341 -0.04 4.33 -3.32
C PRO A 341 -1.31 5.19 -3.38
N GLU A 342 -2.48 4.54 -3.39
CA GLU A 342 -3.72 5.26 -3.14
C GLU A 342 -3.72 5.75 -1.70
N LEU A 343 -3.70 7.08 -1.54
CA LEU A 343 -3.79 7.68 -0.23
C LEU A 343 -5.24 7.62 0.25
N PRO A 344 -5.47 7.34 1.55
CA PRO A 344 -6.80 7.44 2.10
C PRO A 344 -7.28 8.88 1.99
N ALA A 345 -8.58 9.05 1.79
CA ALA A 345 -9.22 10.36 1.75
C ALA A 345 -10.06 10.55 3.01
N TYR A 346 -10.00 11.73 3.59
CA TYR A 346 -10.76 12.10 4.78
C TYR A 346 -11.61 13.33 4.53
N ARG A 347 -12.77 13.39 5.18
CA ARG A 347 -13.55 14.61 5.35
C ARG A 347 -13.49 15.02 6.81
N VAL A 348 -13.50 16.32 7.06
CA VAL A 348 -13.52 16.90 8.41
C VAL A 348 -14.63 17.93 8.47
N ALA A 349 -15.43 17.86 9.53
CA ALA A 349 -16.48 18.83 9.84
C ALA A 349 -16.37 19.24 11.31
N ALA A 350 -16.84 20.44 11.63
CA ALA A 350 -16.85 20.92 13.00
C ALA A 350 -17.97 21.93 13.23
N ALA A 351 -18.41 22.03 14.47
CA ALA A 351 -19.35 23.04 14.93
C ALA A 351 -18.97 23.46 16.36
N THR A 352 -19.10 24.74 16.67
CA THR A 352 -18.83 25.29 18.01
C THR A 352 -19.84 26.38 18.36
N THR A 353 -20.10 26.58 19.64
CA THR A 353 -20.93 27.66 20.17
C THR A 353 -20.42 28.13 21.53
N VAL A 354 -20.66 29.41 21.84
CA VAL A 354 -20.41 29.98 23.17
C VAL A 354 -21.39 29.44 24.23
N GLY A 355 -22.50 28.84 23.82
CA GLY A 355 -23.55 28.37 24.73
C GLY A 355 -24.56 29.45 25.07
N LEU A 356 -25.36 29.23 26.12
CA LEU A 356 -26.46 30.14 26.53
C LEU A 356 -26.25 30.75 27.91
N ASN A 357 -25.15 30.41 28.59
CA ASN A 357 -24.84 30.93 29.92
C ASN A 357 -24.29 32.38 29.85
N PRO A 358 -25.00 33.38 30.39
CA PRO A 358 -24.54 34.77 30.35
C PRO A 358 -23.27 35.02 31.17
N ASP A 359 -22.94 34.14 32.12
CA ASP A 359 -21.71 34.23 32.92
C ASP A 359 -20.47 33.75 32.14
N ARG A 360 -20.67 33.13 30.97
CA ARG A 360 -19.62 32.71 30.02
C ARG A 360 -19.75 33.49 28.69
N PRO A 361 -19.34 34.76 28.64
CA PRO A 361 -19.56 35.62 27.48
C PRO A 361 -18.63 35.34 26.29
N VAL A 362 -17.60 34.49 26.48
CA VAL A 362 -16.58 34.16 25.48
C VAL A 362 -16.53 32.66 25.31
N ASN A 363 -16.26 32.21 24.09
CA ASN A 363 -15.99 30.81 23.83
C ASN A 363 -14.53 30.50 24.17
N GLU A 364 -14.31 29.75 25.24
CA GLU A 364 -12.99 29.31 25.70
C GLU A 364 -12.60 27.95 25.09
N ASP A 365 -13.49 27.30 24.33
CA ASP A 365 -13.13 26.16 23.48
C ASP A 365 -12.32 26.60 22.26
N SER A 366 -11.36 25.77 21.87
CA SER A 366 -10.65 25.86 20.61
C SER A 366 -10.58 24.50 19.93
N TYR A 367 -10.62 24.48 18.61
CA TYR A 367 -10.43 23.27 17.81
C TYR A 367 -9.66 23.59 16.53
N GLY A 368 -9.13 22.55 15.89
CA GLY A 368 -8.54 22.70 14.58
C GLY A 368 -8.04 21.38 13.99
N PHE A 369 -7.70 21.44 12.72
CA PHE A 369 -7.10 20.32 12.01
C PHE A 369 -6.12 20.82 10.95
N VAL A 370 -5.14 19.97 10.62
CA VAL A 370 -4.21 20.15 9.50
C VAL A 370 -4.01 18.81 8.82
N TRP A 371 -3.76 18.81 7.51
CA TRP A 371 -3.25 17.62 6.84
C TRP A 371 -1.98 17.96 6.07
N ARG A 372 -1.10 16.98 5.96
CA ARG A 372 0.15 17.05 5.20
C ARG A 372 0.28 15.76 4.41
N GLN A 373 0.65 15.86 3.15
CA GLN A 373 1.08 14.72 2.36
C GLN A 373 2.61 14.71 2.35
N ILE A 374 3.19 13.67 2.93
CA ILE A 374 4.64 13.46 2.94
C ILE A 374 4.93 12.35 1.93
N GLY A 375 5.74 12.62 0.93
CA GLY A 375 6.09 11.61 -0.08
C GLY A 375 7.56 11.65 -0.47
N ALA A 376 8.09 10.46 -0.71
CA ALA A 376 9.39 10.23 -1.34
C ALA A 376 9.16 9.15 -2.41
N HIS A 377 9.55 9.41 -3.66
CA HIS A 377 9.44 8.53 -4.84
C HIS A 377 8.73 7.17 -4.62
N GLY A 378 7.48 7.05 -5.06
CA GLY A 378 6.69 5.80 -4.96
C GLY A 378 6.13 5.52 -3.56
N GLN A 379 6.46 6.34 -2.56
CA GLN A 379 5.85 6.31 -1.24
C GLN A 379 5.24 7.67 -0.96
N SER A 380 3.97 7.67 -0.57
CA SER A 380 3.30 8.84 -0.02
C SER A 380 2.51 8.39 1.20
N GLN A 381 2.45 9.26 2.20
CA GLN A 381 1.67 9.08 3.39
C GLN A 381 0.89 10.37 3.64
N LEU A 382 -0.41 10.22 3.87
CA LEU A 382 -1.23 11.29 4.40
C LEU A 382 -1.10 11.30 5.92
N VAL A 383 -0.81 12.47 6.48
CA VAL A 383 -0.86 12.73 7.91
C VAL A 383 -1.95 13.76 8.15
N LEU A 384 -3.04 13.38 8.82
CA LEU A 384 -4.09 14.29 9.27
C LEU A 384 -4.02 14.41 10.78
N ARG A 385 -3.90 15.62 11.30
CA ARG A 385 -3.89 15.90 12.74
C ARG A 385 -5.07 16.80 13.08
N ALA A 386 -5.80 16.48 14.14
CA ALA A 386 -6.93 17.28 14.60
C ALA A 386 -7.01 17.27 16.13
N CYS A 387 -7.56 18.33 16.72
CA CYS A 387 -7.79 18.37 18.16
C CYS A 387 -8.95 19.28 18.53
N VAL A 388 -9.48 19.03 19.73
CA VAL A 388 -10.38 19.91 20.49
C VAL A 388 -9.74 20.17 21.85
N SER A 389 -9.88 21.38 22.36
CA SER A 389 -9.33 21.85 23.64
C SER A 389 -10.36 22.75 24.31
N ASP A 390 -10.67 22.45 25.56
CA ASP A 390 -11.52 23.29 26.41
C ASP A 390 -10.64 24.10 27.37
N GLY A 391 -10.78 25.43 27.32
CA GLY A 391 -10.03 26.39 28.11
C GLY A 391 -10.66 26.66 29.46
N MET A 392 -9.84 26.62 30.52
CA MET A 392 -10.27 26.88 31.88
C MET A 392 -9.47 28.03 32.50
N GLY A 393 -10.16 28.95 33.18
CA GLY A 393 -9.55 30.04 33.93
C GLY A 393 -10.51 31.20 34.12
N GLY A 394 -10.13 32.22 34.90
CA GLY A 394 -10.92 33.46 34.95
C GLY A 394 -10.97 34.15 33.58
N MET A 395 -11.92 35.07 33.40
CA MET A 395 -12.22 35.73 32.11
C MET A 395 -10.95 36.04 31.27
N ALA A 396 -10.93 35.51 30.03
CA ALA A 396 -9.87 35.63 29.01
C ALA A 396 -8.59 34.80 29.21
N ALA A 397 -8.46 34.00 30.28
CA ALA A 397 -7.34 33.06 30.42
C ALA A 397 -7.60 31.73 29.69
N GLY A 398 -8.83 31.23 29.71
CA GLY A 398 -9.21 29.96 29.07
C GLY A 398 -9.03 29.98 27.55
N GLU A 399 -9.61 30.98 26.86
CA GLU A 399 -9.47 31.19 25.41
C GLU A 399 -7.99 31.22 24.97
N VAL A 400 -7.15 31.98 25.68
CA VAL A 400 -5.73 32.11 25.35
C VAL A 400 -4.99 30.78 25.56
N ALA A 401 -5.35 30.02 26.58
CA ALA A 401 -4.77 28.71 26.85
C ALA A 401 -5.15 27.68 25.77
N SER A 402 -6.45 27.49 25.50
CA SER A 402 -6.92 26.49 24.54
C SER A 402 -6.45 26.81 23.12
N SER A 403 -6.45 28.09 22.72
CA SER A 403 -5.95 28.54 21.42
C SER A 403 -4.44 28.25 21.27
N ALA A 404 -3.64 28.56 22.30
CA ALA A 404 -2.20 28.26 22.29
C ALA A 404 -1.93 26.75 22.20
N ALA A 405 -2.70 25.93 22.92
CA ALA A 405 -2.57 24.48 22.89
C ALA A 405 -2.88 23.90 21.51
N VAL A 406 -4.01 24.29 20.90
CA VAL A 406 -4.41 23.84 19.56
C VAL A 406 -3.36 24.21 18.52
N GLN A 407 -2.91 25.47 18.51
CA GLN A 407 -1.91 25.93 17.53
C GLN A 407 -0.58 25.18 17.66
N ALA A 408 -0.10 24.95 18.88
CA ALA A 408 1.13 24.21 19.12
C ALA A 408 1.00 22.72 18.78
N PHE A 409 -0.12 22.08 19.13
CA PHE A 409 -0.36 20.67 18.79
C PHE A 409 -0.38 20.45 17.27
N LEU A 410 -1.10 21.30 16.53
CA LEU A 410 -1.21 21.20 15.06
C LEU A 410 0.13 21.46 14.35
N ASN A 411 0.96 22.35 14.91
CA ASN A 411 2.24 22.74 14.30
C ASN A 411 3.46 22.00 14.84
N SER A 412 3.30 21.16 15.87
CA SER A 412 4.40 20.40 16.47
C SER A 412 5.15 19.57 15.44
N SER A 413 6.48 19.59 15.56
CA SER A 413 7.43 18.79 14.77
C SER A 413 7.80 17.48 15.45
N GLN A 414 7.17 17.13 16.58
CA GLN A 414 7.41 15.88 17.28
C GLN A 414 6.78 14.71 16.51
N ASP A 415 7.39 13.53 16.62
CA ASP A 415 6.91 12.30 15.96
C ASP A 415 5.94 11.49 16.84
N THR A 416 5.66 11.92 18.08
CA THR A 416 4.79 11.18 19.01
C THR A 416 3.71 12.08 19.58
N LEU A 417 2.50 11.55 19.76
CA LEU A 417 1.36 12.29 20.34
C LEU A 417 1.70 12.85 21.74
N PRO A 418 2.35 12.10 22.65
CA PRO A 418 2.82 12.68 23.91
C PRO A 418 3.77 13.87 23.72
N GLY A 419 4.72 13.79 22.78
CA GLY A 419 5.59 14.91 22.44
C GLY A 419 4.81 16.14 21.97
N MET A 420 3.84 15.95 21.07
CA MET A 420 2.99 17.04 20.56
C MET A 420 2.13 17.67 21.66
N VAL A 421 1.61 16.87 22.59
CA VAL A 421 0.87 17.37 23.76
C VAL A 421 1.78 18.13 24.73
N TRP A 422 3.05 17.71 24.89
CA TRP A 422 4.01 18.47 25.70
C TRP A 422 4.43 19.79 25.04
N ASP A 423 4.55 19.85 23.72
CA ASP A 423 4.71 21.12 23.00
C ASP A 423 3.49 22.04 23.23
N ALA A 424 2.27 21.49 23.21
CA ALA A 424 1.06 22.23 23.53
C ALA A 424 1.07 22.75 24.98
N ASN A 425 1.47 21.93 25.96
CA ASN A 425 1.62 22.37 27.34
C ASN A 425 2.65 23.50 27.50
N ALA A 426 3.80 23.42 26.80
CA ALA A 426 4.81 24.46 26.82
C ALA A 426 4.27 25.79 26.24
N ALA A 427 3.48 25.70 25.16
CA ALA A 427 2.82 26.87 24.58
C ALA A 427 1.81 27.51 25.53
N VAL A 428 0.98 26.70 26.23
CA VAL A 428 0.04 27.19 27.25
C VAL A 428 0.79 27.90 28.38
N LEU A 429 1.84 27.29 28.93
CA LEU A 429 2.65 27.91 29.99
C LEU A 429 3.24 29.26 29.57
N SER A 430 3.72 29.35 28.32
CA SER A 430 4.26 30.58 27.75
C SER A 430 3.16 31.64 27.59
N ALA A 431 2.02 31.26 27.01
CA ALA A 431 0.89 32.17 26.76
C ALA A 431 0.25 32.69 28.06
N MET A 432 0.20 31.86 29.11
CA MET A 432 -0.31 32.27 30.42
C MET A 432 0.62 33.23 31.15
N ALA A 433 1.93 33.25 30.84
CA ALA A 433 2.91 34.15 31.43
C ALA A 433 2.85 34.22 32.99
N GLY A 434 2.52 33.10 33.64
CA GLY A 434 2.38 33.00 35.10
C GLY A 434 1.02 33.36 35.67
N ARG A 435 0.01 33.64 34.83
CA ARG A 435 -1.40 33.74 35.23
C ARG A 435 -1.99 32.35 35.50
N ASP A 436 -3.00 32.29 36.35
CA ASP A 436 -3.80 31.09 36.54
C ASP A 436 -4.67 30.86 35.29
N GLY A 437 -4.52 29.68 34.67
CA GLY A 437 -5.22 29.28 33.46
C GLY A 437 -4.65 27.98 32.92
N GLY A 438 -5.47 27.23 32.20
CA GLY A 438 -5.10 25.96 31.62
C GLY A 438 -6.12 25.53 30.59
N CYS A 439 -5.92 24.36 30.00
CA CYS A 439 -6.88 23.78 29.09
C CYS A 439 -6.77 22.26 29.04
N THR A 440 -7.79 21.62 28.51
CA THR A 440 -7.76 20.20 28.13
C THR A 440 -7.22 20.05 26.71
N ILE A 441 -6.94 18.83 26.27
CA ILE A 441 -6.75 18.51 24.85
C ILE A 441 -7.16 17.07 24.56
N SER A 442 -7.95 16.88 23.52
CA SER A 442 -8.17 15.60 22.86
C SER A 442 -7.70 15.74 21.43
N GLY A 443 -6.51 15.21 21.14
CA GLY A 443 -5.88 15.29 19.83
C GLY A 443 -5.68 13.92 19.20
N VAL A 444 -5.91 13.83 17.89
CA VAL A 444 -5.68 12.63 17.10
C VAL A 444 -4.75 12.90 15.93
N GLU A 445 -4.01 11.87 15.53
CA GLU A 445 -3.25 11.86 14.29
C GLU A 445 -3.56 10.59 13.49
N LEU A 446 -3.90 10.77 12.22
CA LEU A 446 -4.10 9.71 11.24
C LEU A 446 -2.87 9.63 10.35
N ARG A 447 -2.21 8.48 10.33
CA ARG A 447 -1.04 8.19 9.49
C ARG A 447 -1.41 7.13 8.48
N GLY A 448 -1.76 7.53 7.27
CA GLY A 448 -2.51 6.65 6.37
C GLY A 448 -3.87 6.35 7.01
N ALA A 449 -4.16 5.08 7.30
CA ALA A 449 -5.38 4.63 7.98
C ALA A 449 -5.24 4.48 9.50
N ALA A 450 -4.01 4.46 10.03
CA ALA A 450 -3.75 4.19 11.44
C ALA A 450 -4.06 5.42 12.32
N LEU A 451 -4.88 5.22 13.35
CA LEU A 451 -5.31 6.25 14.31
C LEU A 451 -4.47 6.23 15.59
N TYR A 452 -4.02 7.42 15.98
CA TYR A 452 -3.30 7.67 17.22
C TYR A 452 -4.04 8.74 18.04
N LEU A 453 -4.00 8.63 19.37
CA LEU A 453 -4.61 9.56 20.33
C LEU A 453 -3.55 10.14 21.26
N GLY A 454 -3.66 11.43 21.56
CA GLY A 454 -3.03 12.10 22.69
C GLY A 454 -4.09 12.88 23.47
N HIS A 455 -4.36 12.48 24.70
CA HIS A 455 -5.47 13.04 25.48
C HIS A 455 -5.04 13.48 26.90
N VAL A 456 -5.50 14.66 27.31
CA VAL A 456 -5.38 15.23 28.66
C VAL A 456 -6.63 16.04 29.00
N GLY A 457 -7.44 15.58 29.95
CA GLY A 457 -8.54 16.37 30.51
C GLY A 457 -9.84 15.58 30.40
N ASP A 458 -10.94 16.26 30.12
CA ASP A 458 -12.28 15.68 30.01
C ASP A 458 -13.01 16.07 28.72
N THR A 459 -12.31 16.69 27.75
CA THR A 459 -12.71 16.55 26.34
C THR A 459 -12.70 15.06 25.95
N ARG A 460 -13.57 14.64 25.04
CA ARG A 460 -13.70 13.23 24.68
C ARG A 460 -13.41 12.94 23.22
N ALA A 461 -12.84 11.77 22.97
CA ALA A 461 -12.66 11.19 21.65
C ALA A 461 -13.46 9.88 21.54
N TYR A 462 -14.18 9.70 20.44
CA TYR A 462 -14.95 8.49 20.12
C TYR A 462 -14.54 7.95 18.75
N LEU A 463 -14.66 6.63 18.58
CA LEU A 463 -14.49 5.93 17.31
C LEU A 463 -15.79 5.22 16.95
N SER A 464 -16.27 5.44 15.74
CA SER A 464 -17.29 4.61 15.10
C SER A 464 -16.64 3.76 14.01
N SER A 465 -16.68 2.45 14.19
CA SER A 465 -16.11 1.48 13.25
C SER A 465 -16.91 0.18 13.28
N GLY A 466 -17.11 -0.44 12.12
CA GLY A 466 -17.81 -1.73 12.03
C GLY A 466 -19.26 -1.73 12.53
N GLY A 467 -19.92 -0.55 12.53
CA GLY A 467 -21.29 -0.39 13.04
C GLY A 467 -21.40 -0.24 14.56
N GLU A 468 -20.28 -0.11 15.27
CA GLU A 468 -20.22 0.16 16.70
C GLU A 468 -19.54 1.50 16.98
N ALA A 469 -20.01 2.21 18.00
CA ALA A 469 -19.39 3.44 18.47
C ALA A 469 -18.94 3.30 19.92
N ARG A 470 -17.70 3.71 20.22
CA ARG A 470 -17.09 3.61 21.56
C ARG A 470 -16.24 4.82 21.90
N GLN A 471 -16.13 5.13 23.18
CA GLN A 471 -15.22 6.16 23.68
C GLN A 471 -13.77 5.63 23.67
N LEU A 472 -12.83 6.45 23.21
CA LEU A 472 -11.38 6.19 23.19
C LEU A 472 -10.67 6.81 24.40
N SER A 473 -11.05 8.03 24.77
CA SER A 473 -10.45 8.76 25.90
C SER A 473 -11.02 8.27 27.24
N ARG A 474 -10.29 8.50 28.32
CA ARG A 474 -10.75 8.33 29.70
C ARG A 474 -10.66 9.69 30.38
N ASP A 475 -11.78 10.18 30.88
CA ASP A 475 -11.84 11.48 31.51
C ASP A 475 -10.87 11.54 32.70
N HIS A 476 -10.01 12.55 32.70
CA HIS A 476 -9.11 12.86 33.79
C HIS A 476 -9.80 13.79 34.80
N SER A 477 -11.01 13.43 35.25
CA SER A 477 -11.80 14.20 36.22
C SER A 477 -11.90 13.49 37.58
N TYR A 478 -12.26 14.24 38.61
CA TYR A 478 -12.42 13.72 39.97
C TYR A 478 -13.47 12.61 40.01
N VAL A 479 -14.64 12.85 39.41
CA VAL A 479 -15.73 11.88 39.38
C VAL A 479 -15.34 10.62 38.60
N ALA A 480 -14.60 10.76 37.49
CA ALA A 480 -14.11 9.60 36.74
C ALA A 480 -13.12 8.76 37.56
N ALA A 481 -12.25 9.40 38.34
CA ALA A 481 -11.34 8.70 39.25
C ALA A 481 -12.10 7.97 40.39
N MET A 482 -13.16 8.58 40.92
CA MET A 482 -14.02 7.96 41.94
C MET A 482 -14.82 6.77 41.40
N VAL A 483 -15.29 6.86 40.15
CA VAL A 483 -15.94 5.73 39.47
C VAL A 483 -14.96 4.61 39.22
N ALA A 484 -13.77 4.93 38.70
CA ALA A 484 -12.73 3.94 38.44
C ALA A 484 -12.24 3.22 39.71
N SER A 485 -12.25 3.89 40.87
CA SER A 485 -11.90 3.31 42.17
C SER A 485 -13.05 2.52 42.83
N GLY A 486 -14.25 2.50 42.23
CA GLY A 486 -15.45 1.87 42.78
C GLY A 486 -16.07 2.63 43.96
N GLN A 487 -15.68 3.89 44.17
CA GLN A 487 -16.19 4.74 45.25
C GLN A 487 -17.43 5.55 44.84
N MET A 488 -17.78 5.57 43.56
CA MET A 488 -18.94 6.25 42.98
C MET A 488 -19.47 5.43 41.81
N THR A 489 -20.78 5.43 41.61
CA THR A 489 -21.40 4.83 40.41
C THR A 489 -21.40 5.83 39.23
N PRO A 490 -21.44 5.36 37.97
CA PRO A 490 -21.56 6.26 36.82
C PRO A 490 -22.77 7.19 36.89
N GLU A 491 -23.88 6.73 37.44
CA GLU A 491 -25.10 7.51 37.63
C GLU A 491 -24.90 8.61 38.67
N GLU A 492 -24.28 8.29 39.82
CA GLU A 492 -23.93 9.29 40.85
C GLU A 492 -22.91 10.33 40.34
N ALA A 493 -22.01 9.92 39.44
CA ALA A 493 -21.03 10.82 38.85
C ALA A 493 -21.66 11.93 37.99
N GLN A 494 -22.76 11.64 37.29
CA GLN A 494 -23.47 12.62 36.46
C GLN A 494 -24.13 13.72 37.29
N GLU A 495 -24.68 13.37 38.46
CA GLU A 495 -25.37 14.33 39.35
C GLU A 495 -24.42 15.01 40.35
N SER A 496 -23.15 14.62 40.37
CA SER A 496 -22.17 15.13 41.32
C SER A 496 -21.91 16.64 41.15
N PRO A 497 -21.86 17.42 42.25
CA PRO A 497 -21.44 18.81 42.19
C PRO A 497 -19.96 18.97 41.81
N GLU A 498 -19.19 17.89 41.91
CA GLU A 498 -17.75 17.85 41.61
C GLU A 498 -17.44 17.35 40.19
N ARG A 499 -18.46 17.22 39.33
CA ARG A 499 -18.29 16.67 37.97
C ARG A 499 -17.34 17.50 37.09
N ASN A 500 -17.25 18.81 37.32
CA ASN A 500 -16.38 19.73 36.58
C ASN A 500 -14.94 19.82 37.15
N LYS A 501 -14.57 19.00 38.15
CA LYS A 501 -13.21 19.02 38.71
C LYS A 501 -12.25 18.18 37.85
N VAL A 502 -11.52 18.84 36.96
CA VAL A 502 -10.45 18.22 36.16
C VAL A 502 -9.20 17.98 37.02
N LEU A 503 -8.64 16.77 36.94
CA LEU A 503 -7.40 16.35 37.63
C LEU A 503 -6.14 16.50 36.78
N ARG A 504 -6.27 16.53 35.45
CA ARG A 504 -5.15 16.74 34.51
C ARG A 504 -5.51 17.77 33.46
N SER A 505 -4.72 18.83 33.38
CA SER A 505 -4.83 19.90 32.39
C SER A 505 -3.45 20.31 31.88
N LEU A 506 -3.42 20.97 30.73
CA LEU A 506 -2.24 21.67 30.24
C LEU A 506 -2.11 23.02 30.95
N GLY A 507 -0.87 23.51 31.08
CA GLY A 507 -0.56 24.79 31.74
C GLY A 507 -0.19 24.66 33.22
N SER A 508 -0.38 23.49 33.84
CA SER A 508 -0.10 23.28 35.27
C SER A 508 1.26 22.62 35.54
N LEU A 509 1.80 21.83 34.60
CA LEU A 509 3.04 21.08 34.78
C LEU A 509 4.20 21.69 33.97
N ARG A 510 5.31 22.04 34.64
CA ARG A 510 6.52 22.55 33.98
C ARG A 510 7.45 21.47 33.41
N VAL A 511 7.28 20.22 33.87
CA VAL A 511 8.13 19.09 33.51
C VAL A 511 7.23 17.93 33.08
N PRO A 512 7.53 17.26 31.95
CA PRO A 512 6.83 16.06 31.52
C PRO A 512 6.76 14.99 32.60
N GLN A 513 5.60 14.39 32.76
CA GLN A 513 5.37 13.25 33.65
C GLN A 513 4.94 12.03 32.83
N GLU A 514 5.51 10.87 33.16
CA GLU A 514 5.14 9.59 32.55
C GLU A 514 3.67 9.26 32.87
N GLY A 515 2.93 8.76 31.87
CA GLY A 515 1.51 8.41 32.02
C GLY A 515 0.54 9.58 32.19
N TYR A 516 1.02 10.84 32.09
CA TYR A 516 0.16 12.03 32.17
C TYR A 516 -0.73 12.18 30.93
N VAL A 517 -0.13 11.95 29.74
CA VAL A 517 -0.84 11.93 28.46
C VAL A 517 -1.35 10.52 28.22
N GLN A 518 -2.66 10.38 28.02
CA GLN A 518 -3.24 9.10 27.60
C GLN A 518 -2.99 8.89 26.10
N THR A 519 -2.56 7.69 25.74
CA THR A 519 -2.47 7.20 24.36
C THR A 519 -3.31 5.93 24.19
N LEU A 520 -3.48 5.48 22.94
CA LEU A 520 -3.98 4.13 22.65
C LEU A 520 -2.83 3.13 22.78
N ASP A 521 -3.13 1.90 23.22
CA ASP A 521 -2.16 0.81 23.28
C ASP A 521 -1.83 0.29 21.87
N ASP A 522 -2.83 0.29 20.99
CA ASP A 522 -2.73 -0.07 19.57
C ASP A 522 -3.13 1.10 18.67
N ALA A 523 -2.70 1.06 17.41
CA ALA A 523 -3.10 2.02 16.39
C ALA A 523 -4.15 1.39 15.45
N PRO A 524 -5.46 1.48 15.75
CA PRO A 524 -6.48 0.88 14.91
C PRO A 524 -6.48 1.50 13.51
N GLU A 525 -6.68 0.67 12.49
CA GLU A 525 -6.83 1.14 11.10
C GLU A 525 -8.30 1.47 10.83
N LEU A 526 -8.56 2.72 10.43
CA LEU A 526 -9.90 3.16 10.02
C LEU A 526 -10.29 2.50 8.70
N GLY A 527 -11.44 1.83 8.64
CA GLY A 527 -12.10 1.43 7.40
C GLY A 527 -12.79 2.61 6.69
N VAL A 528 -13.19 2.41 5.43
CA VAL A 528 -14.03 3.41 4.72
C VAL A 528 -15.38 3.51 5.42
N GLY A 529 -15.80 4.72 5.75
CA GLY A 529 -16.99 5.02 6.54
C GLY A 529 -16.75 5.12 8.05
N ASP A 530 -15.57 4.74 8.54
CA ASP A 530 -15.25 4.89 9.96
C ASP A 530 -15.04 6.36 10.32
N ARG A 531 -15.42 6.71 11.55
CA ARG A 531 -15.46 8.10 12.02
C ARG A 531 -14.76 8.26 13.36
N VAL A 532 -14.06 9.39 13.51
CA VAL A 532 -13.54 9.85 14.78
C VAL A 532 -14.28 11.12 15.17
N LEU A 533 -14.84 11.15 16.37
CA LEU A 533 -15.55 12.31 16.93
C LEU A 533 -14.77 12.85 18.13
N LEU A 534 -14.43 14.13 18.11
CA LEU A 534 -13.86 14.87 19.23
C LEU A 534 -14.89 15.88 19.75
N VAL A 535 -15.09 15.95 21.06
CA VAL A 535 -16.07 16.86 21.67
C VAL A 535 -15.58 17.46 22.98
N SER A 536 -16.01 18.69 23.30
CA SER A 536 -15.91 19.28 24.64
C SER A 536 -17.03 18.80 25.57
N ASP A 537 -16.90 19.10 26.85
CA ASP A 537 -17.85 18.74 27.90
C ASP A 537 -19.22 19.41 27.75
N GLY A 538 -19.29 20.62 27.20
CA GLY A 538 -20.56 21.24 26.86
C GLY A 538 -21.37 20.49 25.79
N VAL A 539 -20.78 19.51 25.09
CA VAL A 539 -21.54 18.57 24.23
C VAL A 539 -21.89 17.30 25.00
N TRP A 540 -20.89 16.57 25.52
CA TRP A 540 -21.14 15.25 26.11
C TRP A 540 -21.82 15.33 27.48
N GLY A 541 -21.72 16.46 28.19
CA GLY A 541 -22.38 16.71 29.47
C GLY A 541 -23.87 16.99 29.31
N GLU A 542 -24.30 17.49 28.15
CA GLU A 542 -25.68 17.87 27.88
C GLU A 542 -26.46 16.83 27.07
N ILE A 543 -25.75 15.90 26.40
CA ILE A 543 -26.34 14.86 25.57
C ILE A 543 -26.13 13.50 26.23
N VAL A 544 -27.22 12.77 26.47
CA VAL A 544 -27.17 11.41 27.01
C VAL A 544 -26.30 10.50 26.11
N PRO A 545 -25.40 9.66 26.69
CA PRO A 545 -24.43 8.87 25.93
C PRO A 545 -25.02 8.07 24.76
N ASP A 546 -26.12 7.33 25.00
CA ASP A 546 -26.76 6.52 23.95
C ASP A 546 -27.26 7.35 22.77
N ARG A 547 -27.69 8.59 23.02
CA ARG A 547 -28.14 9.50 21.97
C ARG A 547 -26.97 10.00 21.14
N LEU A 548 -25.85 10.34 21.78
CA LEU A 548 -24.62 10.77 21.11
C LEU A 548 -24.06 9.65 20.22
N LEU A 549 -23.92 8.44 20.77
CA LEU A 549 -23.42 7.27 20.04
C LEU A 549 -24.36 6.87 18.90
N GLY A 550 -25.68 6.92 19.14
CA GLY A 550 -26.69 6.66 18.10
C GLY A 550 -26.57 7.63 16.92
N LEU A 551 -26.40 8.93 17.17
CA LEU A 551 -26.21 9.93 16.11
C LEU A 551 -24.92 9.71 15.32
N LEU A 552 -23.82 9.40 16.01
CA LEU A 552 -22.53 9.12 15.37
C LEU A 552 -22.63 7.95 14.36
N LEU A 553 -23.47 6.95 14.67
CA LEU A 553 -23.74 5.80 13.82
C LEU A 553 -24.76 6.07 12.71
N SER A 554 -25.79 6.89 12.96
CA SER A 554 -26.96 6.99 12.07
C SER A 554 -26.96 8.18 11.12
N GLU A 555 -26.29 9.29 11.45
CA GLU A 555 -26.33 10.51 10.62
C GLU A 555 -25.31 10.43 9.48
N PRO A 556 -25.71 10.30 8.20
CA PRO A 556 -24.77 10.12 7.09
C PRO A 556 -23.91 11.36 6.81
N ASP A 557 -24.42 12.58 7.03
CA ASP A 557 -23.67 13.79 6.73
C ASP A 557 -22.89 14.29 7.96
N ILE A 558 -21.55 14.33 7.85
CA ILE A 558 -20.69 14.66 9.00
C ILE A 558 -20.85 16.11 9.49
N GLN A 559 -21.24 17.04 8.62
CA GLN A 559 -21.49 18.43 9.04
C GLN A 559 -22.83 18.53 9.73
N ALA A 560 -23.87 17.88 9.20
CA ALA A 560 -25.15 17.77 9.87
C ALA A 560 -25.02 17.08 11.23
N LEU A 561 -24.16 16.07 11.37
CA LEU A 561 -23.85 15.44 12.66
C LEU A 561 -23.25 16.46 13.65
N ALA A 562 -22.20 17.19 13.25
CA ALA A 562 -21.58 18.20 14.10
C ALA A 562 -22.58 19.30 14.53
N ASP A 563 -23.36 19.80 13.58
CA ASP A 563 -24.39 20.81 13.83
C ASP A 563 -25.51 20.30 14.75
N GLN A 564 -25.95 19.04 14.56
CA GLN A 564 -26.97 18.42 15.40
C GLN A 564 -26.50 18.22 16.84
N LEU A 565 -25.24 17.82 17.05
CA LEU A 565 -24.68 17.69 18.40
C LEU A 565 -24.67 19.04 19.13
N VAL A 566 -24.18 20.10 18.48
CA VAL A 566 -24.20 21.46 19.06
C VAL A 566 -25.62 21.95 19.30
N LYS A 567 -26.54 21.68 18.37
CA LYS A 567 -27.96 22.04 18.53
C LYS A 567 -28.59 21.33 19.73
N LEU A 568 -28.33 20.05 19.93
CA LEU A 568 -28.86 19.31 21.08
C LEU A 568 -28.34 19.84 22.40
N ALA A 569 -27.06 20.24 22.47
CA ALA A 569 -26.52 20.91 23.64
C ALA A 569 -27.23 22.26 23.91
N LEU A 570 -27.48 23.07 22.88
CA LEU A 570 -28.25 24.31 22.99
C LEU A 570 -29.70 24.08 23.45
N ASP A 571 -30.36 23.06 22.89
CA ASP A 571 -31.73 22.69 23.26
C ASP A 571 -31.84 22.18 24.71
N ALA A 572 -30.76 21.58 25.24
CA ALA A 572 -30.63 21.17 26.64
C ALA A 572 -30.31 22.33 27.59
N GLY A 573 -29.98 23.51 27.06
CA GLY A 573 -29.71 24.74 27.81
C GLY A 573 -28.28 25.25 27.75
N ALA A 574 -27.32 24.44 27.25
CA ALA A 574 -25.91 24.79 27.04
C ALA A 574 -25.31 25.71 28.12
N PRO A 575 -25.13 25.22 29.36
CA PRO A 575 -24.52 25.99 30.45
C PRO A 575 -23.03 26.28 30.23
N ASP A 576 -22.40 25.60 29.26
CA ASP A 576 -21.00 25.77 28.87
C ASP A 576 -20.80 25.96 27.35
N ASN A 577 -19.57 26.25 26.96
CA ASN A 577 -19.14 26.22 25.57
C ASN A 577 -19.24 24.80 25.02
N ALA A 578 -19.67 24.65 23.77
CA ALA A 578 -19.90 23.33 23.19
C ALA A 578 -19.27 23.25 21.80
N THR A 579 -18.36 22.29 21.62
CA THR A 579 -17.57 22.08 20.40
C THR A 579 -17.58 20.62 20.00
N SER A 580 -17.78 20.37 18.71
CA SER A 580 -17.68 19.05 18.09
C SER A 580 -16.84 19.09 16.81
N LEU A 581 -16.03 18.07 16.59
CA LEU A 581 -15.22 17.88 15.39
C LEU A 581 -15.32 16.41 14.96
N VAL A 582 -15.69 16.18 13.70
CA VAL A 582 -15.88 14.85 13.11
C VAL A 582 -14.89 14.66 11.98
N ILE A 583 -14.22 13.51 11.95
CA ILE A 583 -13.35 13.05 10.85
C ILE A 583 -13.95 11.76 10.31
N GLU A 584 -14.11 11.65 8.99
CA GLU A 584 -14.62 10.44 8.33
C GLU A 584 -13.67 10.00 7.23
N ARG A 585 -13.35 8.71 7.18
CA ARG A 585 -12.62 8.12 6.06
C ARG A 585 -13.57 7.86 4.89
N VAL A 586 -13.29 8.43 3.73
CA VAL A 586 -14.12 8.29 2.50
C VAL A 586 -13.46 7.48 1.38
N LYS A 587 -12.14 7.25 1.45
CA LYS A 587 -11.40 6.35 0.56
C LYS A 587 -10.28 5.65 1.32
#